data_AF-A0A836C3Y0-F1
#
_entry.id   AF-A0A836C3Y0-F1
#
_cell.length_a   1.000
_cell.length_b   1.000
_cell.length_c   1.000
_cell.angle_alpha   90.00
_cell.angle_beta   90.00
_cell.angle_gamma   90.00
#
_symmetry.space_group_name_H-M   'P 1'
#
loop_
_entity.id
_entity.type
_entity.pdbx_description
1 polymer ?
#
loop_
_entity_poly.entity_id
_entity_poly.type
_entity_poly.pdbx_seq_one_letter_code
_entity_poly.pdbx_strand_id
1 'polypeptide(L)'
;MLSGMRPWEGMSMVQIAFAVLKLYRPPMNDLSEERCPLRLRKVLAACWDPVPERRPAASEIVKEIMLVQEKIEVTRHSHALHKITAPQDAPRPSYGQQPMLSIEQMV
;
A
#
# COMPACT_ATOMS: atom_id res chain seq x y z
N MET A 1 -11.12 -1.51 4.81
CA MET A 1 -11.04 -0.80 3.51
C MET A 1 -9.79 0.08 3.49
N LEU A 2 -8.96 -0.04 2.44
CA LEU A 2 -7.67 0.65 2.18
C LEU A 2 -6.76 0.98 3.36
N SER A 3 -6.98 2.06 4.12
CA SER A 3 -6.16 2.39 5.30
C SER A 3 -6.52 1.57 6.54
N GLY A 4 -7.77 1.13 6.67
CA GLY A 4 -8.30 0.53 7.90
C GLY A 4 -8.55 1.53 9.03
N MET A 5 -8.31 2.82 8.81
CA MET A 5 -8.50 3.90 9.77
C MET A 5 -9.74 4.72 9.44
N ARG A 6 -10.32 5.39 10.45
CA ARG A 6 -11.44 6.31 10.25
C ARG A 6 -10.92 7.62 9.61
N PRO A 7 -11.49 8.06 8.47
CA PRO A 7 -11.16 9.36 7.91
C PRO A 7 -11.49 10.50 8.88
N TRP A 8 -10.58 11.48 9.01
CA TRP A 8 -10.71 12.65 9.89
C TRP A 8 -11.00 12.30 11.37
N GLU A 9 -10.41 11.22 11.86
CA GLU A 9 -10.49 10.86 13.27
C GLU A 9 -10.04 12.02 14.19
N GLY A 10 -10.80 12.26 15.26
CA GLY A 10 -10.57 13.36 16.19
C GLY A 10 -11.09 14.73 15.74
N MET A 11 -11.63 14.87 14.52
CA MET A 11 -12.22 16.14 14.05
C MET A 11 -13.74 16.20 14.29
N SER A 12 -14.23 17.37 14.67
CA SER A 12 -15.66 17.68 14.73
C SER A 12 -16.27 17.86 13.32
N MET A 13 -17.60 17.82 13.22
CA MET A 13 -18.29 18.01 11.94
C MET A 13 -17.99 19.34 11.26
N VAL A 14 -17.88 20.44 12.03
CA VAL A 14 -17.56 21.76 11.47
C VAL A 14 -16.14 21.79 10.92
N GLN A 15 -15.18 21.17 11.62
CA GLN A 15 -13.80 21.06 11.14
C GLN A 15 -13.71 20.23 9.85
N ILE A 16 -14.46 19.12 9.76
CA ILE A 16 -14.52 18.29 8.56
C ILE A 16 -15.14 19.07 7.39
N ALA A 17 -16.27 19.75 7.61
CA ALA A 17 -16.89 20.57 6.58
C ALA A 17 -15.93 21.64 6.06
N PHE A 18 -15.23 22.35 6.96
CA PHE A 18 -14.23 23.34 6.58
C PHE A 18 -13.07 22.73 5.79
N ALA A 19 -12.55 21.57 6.22
CA ALA A 19 -11.49 20.87 5.51
C ALA A 19 -11.91 20.48 4.09
N VAL A 20 -13.11 19.92 3.93
CA VAL A 20 -13.65 19.51 2.63
C VAL A 20 -13.87 20.72 1.71
N LEU A 21 -14.40 21.82 2.25
CA LEU A 21 -14.57 23.09 1.54
C LEU A 21 -13.23 23.70 1.07
N LYS A 22 -12.17 23.51 1.86
CA LYS A 22 -10.79 23.87 1.49
C LYS A 22 -10.10 22.84 0.59
N LEU A 23 -10.86 21.89 0.05
CA LEU A 23 -10.38 20.82 -0.83
C LEU A 23 -9.36 19.87 -0.18
N TYR A 24 -9.24 19.87 1.14
CA TYR A 24 -8.48 18.84 1.84
C TYR A 24 -9.21 17.50 1.75
N ARG A 25 -8.43 16.44 1.53
CA ARG A 25 -8.89 15.04 1.48
C ARG A 25 -8.02 14.20 2.41
N PRO A 26 -8.49 13.04 2.87
CA PRO A 26 -7.69 12.16 3.71
C PRO A 26 -6.40 11.79 3.00
N PRO A 27 -5.25 11.76 3.70
CA PRO A 27 -3.97 11.44 3.09
C PRO A 27 -4.01 10.01 2.54
N MET A 28 -3.63 9.87 1.27
CA MET A 28 -3.44 8.56 0.63
C MET A 28 -1.98 8.14 0.58
N ASN A 29 -1.05 9.02 0.97
CA ASN A 29 0.39 8.82 0.84
C ASN A 29 0.91 7.70 1.74
N ASP A 30 0.30 7.50 2.90
CA ASP A 30 0.73 6.49 3.89
C ASP A 30 0.29 5.06 3.52
N LEU A 31 -0.46 4.90 2.42
CA LEU A 31 -0.86 3.59 1.92
C LEU A 31 0.31 2.96 1.15
N SER A 32 0.59 1.67 1.36
CA SER A 32 1.53 0.93 0.51
C SER A 32 0.97 0.77 -0.91
N GLU A 33 1.85 0.58 -1.89
CA GLU A 33 1.44 0.33 -3.29
C GLU A 33 0.67 -1.00 -3.42
N GLU A 34 0.99 -2.00 -2.58
CA GLU A 34 0.23 -3.25 -2.50
C GLU A 34 -1.22 -3.04 -2.08
N ARG A 35 -1.47 -2.09 -1.16
CA ARG A 35 -2.80 -1.80 -0.63
C ARG A 35 -3.58 -0.84 -1.51
N CYS A 36 -2.89 0.15 -2.08
CA CYS A 36 -3.48 1.15 -2.94
C CYS A 36 -2.59 1.38 -4.18
N PRO A 37 -2.74 0.53 -5.20
CA PRO A 37 -2.02 0.66 -6.46
C PRO A 37 -2.28 2.02 -7.10
N LEU A 38 -1.32 2.50 -7.90
CA LEU A 38 -1.38 3.83 -8.52
C LEU A 38 -2.70 4.07 -9.28
N ARG A 39 -3.22 3.05 -9.98
CA ARG A 39 -4.49 3.16 -10.71
C ARG A 39 -5.68 3.40 -9.77
N LEU A 40 -5.70 2.74 -8.61
CA LEU A 40 -6.74 2.95 -7.61
C LEU A 40 -6.64 4.34 -6.98
N ARG A 41 -5.43 4.86 -6.73
CA ARG A 41 -5.23 6.25 -6.26
C ARG A 41 -5.81 7.26 -7.24
N LYS A 42 -5.63 7.05 -8.55
CA LYS A 42 -6.19 7.91 -9.58
C LYS A 42 -7.72 7.91 -9.57
N VAL A 43 -8.35 6.74 -9.39
CA VAL A 43 -9.80 6.62 -9.24
C VAL A 43 -10.30 7.41 -8.02
N LEU A 44 -9.65 7.25 -6.86
CA LEU A 44 -10.01 8.00 -5.64
C LEU A 44 -9.84 9.51 -5.83
N ALA A 45 -8.76 9.95 -6.46
CA ALA A 45 -8.52 11.36 -6.75
C ALA A 45 -9.60 11.94 -7.68
N ALA A 46 -9.99 11.20 -8.73
CA ALA A 46 -11.06 11.61 -9.65
C ALA A 46 -12.43 11.71 -8.94
N CYS A 47 -12.72 10.81 -8.00
CA CYS A 47 -13.93 10.89 -7.18
C CYS A 47 -13.97 12.15 -6.30
N TRP A 48 -12.82 12.76 -6.02
CA TRP A 48 -12.67 13.93 -5.17
C TRP A 48 -12.47 15.24 -5.93
N ASP A 49 -12.74 15.25 -7.24
CA ASP A 49 -12.62 16.46 -8.07
C ASP A 49 -13.39 17.63 -7.43
N PRO A 50 -12.76 18.82 -7.33
CA PRO A 50 -13.41 20.01 -6.79
C PRO A 50 -14.69 20.38 -7.56
N VAL A 51 -14.75 20.08 -8.85
CA VAL A 51 -15.91 20.32 -9.72
C VAL A 51 -16.79 19.06 -9.71
N PRO A 52 -18.01 19.13 -9.13
CA PRO A 52 -18.89 17.96 -9.02
C PRO A 52 -19.18 17.26 -10.35
N GLU A 53 -19.33 18.02 -11.43
CA GLU A 53 -19.67 17.53 -12.77
C GLU A 53 -18.52 16.76 -13.44
N ARG A 54 -17.29 16.91 -12.95
CA ARG A 54 -16.11 16.17 -13.43
C ARG A 54 -15.91 14.83 -12.73
N ARG A 55 -16.68 14.57 -11.66
CA ARG A 55 -16.58 13.32 -10.93
C ARG A 55 -17.12 12.19 -11.81
N PRO A 56 -16.41 11.05 -11.87
CA PRO A 56 -16.83 9.94 -12.71
C PRO A 56 -18.16 9.37 -12.23
N ALA A 57 -18.94 8.85 -13.18
CA ALA A 57 -20.15 8.11 -12.87
C ALA A 57 -19.81 6.81 -12.12
N ALA A 58 -20.75 6.31 -11.32
CA ALA A 58 -20.56 5.06 -10.57
C ALA A 58 -20.19 3.88 -11.48
N SER A 59 -20.77 3.80 -12.68
CA SER A 59 -20.47 2.77 -13.68
C SER A 59 -19.02 2.82 -14.17
N GLU A 60 -18.46 4.02 -14.33
CA GLU A 60 -17.07 4.22 -14.73
C GLU A 60 -16.11 3.79 -13.61
N ILE A 61 -16.45 4.13 -12.35
CA ILE A 61 -15.69 3.73 -11.17
C ILE A 61 -15.67 2.20 -11.04
N VAL A 62 -16.82 1.53 -11.21
CA VAL A 62 -16.91 0.06 -11.15
C VAL A 62 -16.02 -0.58 -12.21
N LYS A 63 -16.07 -0.09 -13.45
CA LYS A 63 -15.21 -0.58 -14.54
C LYS A 63 -13.73 -0.45 -14.18
N GLU A 64 -13.32 0.71 -13.68
CA GLU A 64 -11.92 0.93 -13.28
C GLU A 64 -11.50 0.03 -12.11
N ILE A 65 -12.35 -0.16 -11.11
CA ILE A 65 -12.09 -1.04 -9.97
C ILE A 65 -11.96 -2.50 -10.44
N MET A 66 -12.82 -2.98 -11.35
CA MET A 66 -12.74 -4.33 -11.91
C MET A 66 -11.39 -4.56 -12.60
N LEU A 67 -10.93 -3.59 -13.41
CA LEU A 67 -9.62 -3.67 -14.07
C LEU A 67 -8.44 -3.64 -13.10
N VAL A 68 -8.58 -2.99 -11.95
CA VAL A 68 -7.57 -3.04 -10.87
C VAL A 68 -7.56 -4.40 -10.20
N GLN A 69 -8.73 -4.96 -9.89
CA GLN A 69 -8.88 -6.26 -9.25
C GLN A 69 -8.29 -7.38 -10.12
N GLU A 70 -8.59 -7.39 -11.42
CA GLU A 70 -8.03 -8.37 -12.36
C GLU A 70 -6.50 -8.34 -12.36
N LYS A 71 -5.90 -7.14 -12.41
CA LYS A 71 -4.43 -7.00 -12.37
C LYS A 71 -3.82 -7.50 -11.06
N ILE A 72 -4.44 -7.18 -9.92
CA ILE A 72 -3.98 -7.67 -8.61
C ILE A 72 -4.01 -9.20 -8.55
N GLU A 73 -5.08 -9.82 -9.06
CA GLU A 73 -5.17 -11.28 -9.09
C GLU A 73 -4.11 -11.89 -10.01
N VAL A 74 -3.88 -11.34 -11.20
CA VAL A 74 -2.81 -11.81 -12.10
C VAL A 74 -1.44 -11.73 -11.44
N THR A 75 -1.11 -10.60 -10.79
CA THR A 75 0.15 -10.44 -10.05
C THR A 75 0.28 -11.43 -8.89
N ARG A 76 -0.82 -11.73 -8.20
CA ARG A 76 -0.83 -12.74 -7.13
C ARG A 76 -0.55 -14.14 -7.68
N HIS A 77 -1.18 -14.52 -8.80
CA HIS A 77 -0.97 -15.82 -9.45
C HIS A 77 0.48 -15.97 -9.95
N SER A 78 1.07 -14.94 -10.56
CA SER A 78 2.47 -14.98 -11.01
C SER A 78 3.46 -15.10 -9.84
N HIS A 79 3.18 -14.42 -8.72
CA HIS A 79 4.02 -14.50 -7.51
C HIS A 79 3.90 -15.87 -6.82
N ALA A 80 2.73 -16.53 -6.88
CA ALA A 80 2.55 -17.89 -6.37
C ALA A 80 3.41 -18.92 -7.11
N LEU A 81 3.55 -18.78 -8.44
CA LEU A 81 4.40 -19.66 -9.25
C LEU A 81 5.89 -19.51 -8.90
N HIS A 82 6.37 -18.29 -8.69
CA HIS A 82 7.79 -18.07 -8.35
C HIS A 82 8.19 -18.61 -6.96
N LYS A 83 7.23 -18.73 -6.02
CA LYS A 83 7.49 -19.31 -4.69
C LYS A 83 7.62 -20.83 -4.70
N ILE A 84 7.12 -21.51 -5.73
CA ILE A 84 7.22 -22.98 -5.86
C ILE A 84 8.62 -23.39 -6.34
N THR A 85 9.38 -22.49 -6.98
CA THR A 85 10.68 -22.80 -7.61
C THR A 85 11.91 -22.40 -6.76
N ALA A 86 11.74 -21.93 -5.52
CA ALA A 86 12.89 -21.69 -4.63
C ALA A 86 13.26 -22.98 -3.87
N PRO A 87 14.49 -23.52 -4.01
CA PRO A 87 14.89 -24.74 -3.31
C PRO A 87 15.03 -24.47 -1.80
N GLN A 88 14.09 -25.03 -1.03
CA GLN A 88 14.19 -25.18 0.43
C GLN A 88 15.15 -26.32 0.78
N ASP A 89 16.46 -26.12 0.59
CA ASP A 89 17.49 -27.02 1.16
C ASP A 89 18.85 -26.31 1.30
N ALA A 90 18.84 -25.05 1.77
CA ALA A 90 20.06 -24.44 2.26
C ALA A 90 20.26 -24.83 3.73
N PRO A 91 21.34 -25.57 4.08
CA PRO A 91 21.59 -25.96 5.46
C PRO A 91 21.81 -24.72 6.33
N ARG A 92 21.05 -24.62 7.43
CA ARG A 92 21.22 -23.55 8.43
C ARG A 92 22.66 -23.58 8.97
N PRO A 93 23.40 -22.46 9.01
CA PRO A 93 24.67 -22.44 9.70
C PRO A 93 24.43 -22.64 11.20
N SER A 94 25.01 -23.71 11.74
CA SER A 94 25.11 -23.98 13.17
C SER A 94 25.97 -22.88 13.80
N TYR A 95 25.37 -21.99 14.58
CA TYR A 95 26.10 -21.08 15.46
C TYR A 95 26.78 -21.90 16.56
N GLY A 96 28.02 -22.29 16.31
CA GLY A 96 28.86 -23.00 17.27
C GLY A 96 30.33 -22.80 16.94
N GLN A 97 31.03 -22.13 17.86
CA GLN A 97 32.49 -22.08 18.03
C GLN A 97 33.29 -21.15 17.09
N GLN A 98 33.59 -19.95 17.59
CA GLN A 98 34.91 -19.34 17.41
C GLN A 98 35.48 -18.94 18.79
N PRO A 99 36.63 -19.49 19.21
CA PRO A 99 37.30 -19.10 20.44
C PRO A 99 38.03 -17.75 20.30
N MET A 100 38.09 -17.05 21.44
CA MET A 100 38.88 -15.84 21.71
C MET A 100 40.32 -15.97 21.20
N LEU A 101 40.74 -15.03 20.34
CA LEU A 101 42.15 -14.80 20.05
C LEU A 101 42.46 -13.32 20.28
N SER A 102 43.24 -13.11 21.35
CA SER A 102 43.81 -11.86 21.81
C SER A 102 44.45 -11.05 20.69
N ILE A 103 44.11 -9.77 20.62
CA ILE A 103 44.89 -8.76 19.93
C ILE A 103 45.41 -7.81 21.02
N GLU A 104 46.52 -8.20 21.64
CA GLU A 104 47.43 -7.33 22.37
C GLU A 104 48.84 -7.90 22.20
N GLN A 105 49.44 -7.62 21.04
CA GLN A 105 50.90 -7.57 20.83
C GLN A 105 51.19 -6.67 19.62
N MET A 106 52.13 -5.73 19.80
CA MET A 106 52.74 -4.78 18.85
C MET A 106 51.81 -3.61 18.45
N VAL A 107 51.99 -2.38 18.95
CA VAL A 107 53.21 -1.57 19.17
C VAL A 107 53.04 -0.66 20.38
#